data_AF-A0A2T7T966-F1
#
_entry.id   AF-A0A2T7T966-F1
#
_cell.length_a   1.000
_cell.length_b   1.000
_cell.length_c   1.000
_cell.angle_alpha   90.00
_cell.angle_beta   90.00
_cell.angle_gamma   90.00
#
_symmetry.space_group_name_H-M   'P 1'
#
loop_
_entity.id
_entity.type
_entity.pdbx_description
1 polymer ?
#
loop_
_entity_poly.entity_id
_entity_poly.type
_entity_poly.pdbx_seq_one_letter_code
_entity_poly.pdbx_strand_id
1 'polypeptide(L)'
;MANLVYKRVSTDQQSTARQNLVLDEAGIEDLVAFEEAPGTSSRLHPLQRPKFRELLNYARPGDTVHISEMFRLVRGTGVQTLAAAGELQRDLQRELTYDGLRAAEAKGSKGGRRPAVSAAKTADVRAAYLEGRTIAALARDHGVSRGAIRTAVADLLPDHAAINEDSPAPELPVTLDMPGKVADFLRARELDPAEQEALDQGVTVRRGQGYTLRVSAVPAVHLGLLARCQPLDGGHG
;
A
#
# COMPACT_ATOMS: atom_id res chain seq x y z
N MET A 1 9.71 -34.46 -9.44
CA MET A 1 10.49 -33.36 -8.84
C MET A 1 11.71 -33.21 -9.69
N ALA A 2 11.86 -32.08 -10.37
CA ALA A 2 13.01 -31.78 -11.20
C ALA A 2 13.97 -30.83 -10.46
N ASN A 3 15.27 -30.98 -10.75
CA ASN A 3 16.30 -30.04 -10.31
C ASN A 3 16.51 -29.00 -11.42
N LEU A 4 16.09 -27.76 -11.16
CA LEU A 4 16.22 -26.68 -12.12
C LEU A 4 17.44 -25.84 -11.76
N VAL A 5 18.27 -25.50 -12.74
CA VAL A 5 19.46 -24.69 -12.52
C VAL A 5 19.37 -23.40 -13.31
N TYR A 6 19.59 -22.27 -12.64
CA TYR A 6 19.74 -20.98 -13.29
C TYR A 6 21.21 -20.55 -13.33
N LYS A 7 21.73 -20.29 -14.54
CA LYS A 7 23.12 -19.83 -14.74
C LYS A 7 23.15 -18.45 -15.41
N ARG A 8 24.10 -17.62 -14.96
CA ARG A 8 24.39 -16.31 -15.56
C ARG A 8 25.88 -16.02 -15.49
N VAL A 9 26.46 -15.46 -16.56
CA VAL A 9 27.85 -14.98 -16.58
C VAL A 9 27.89 -13.48 -16.88
N SER A 10 28.81 -12.75 -16.23
CA SER A 10 28.83 -11.28 -16.29
C SER A 10 29.69 -10.70 -17.43
N THR A 11 30.51 -11.53 -18.07
CA THR A 11 31.35 -11.21 -19.25
C THR A 11 31.78 -12.52 -19.91
N ASP A 12 32.05 -12.48 -21.22
CA ASP A 12 32.41 -13.62 -22.11
C ASP A 12 33.60 -14.48 -21.65
N GLN A 13 34.35 -14.04 -20.63
CA GLN A 13 35.57 -14.70 -20.15
C GLN A 13 35.42 -15.37 -18.77
N GLN A 14 34.25 -15.33 -18.13
CA GLN A 14 34.01 -16.07 -16.89
C GLN A 14 33.34 -17.42 -17.19
N SER A 15 34.18 -18.45 -17.19
CA SER A 15 33.82 -19.86 -17.44
C SER A 15 32.65 -20.36 -16.59
N THR A 16 31.66 -20.94 -17.26
CA THR A 16 30.57 -21.73 -16.64
C THR A 16 31.08 -22.98 -15.93
N ALA A 17 32.35 -23.38 -16.13
CA ALA A 17 32.94 -24.58 -15.56
C ALA A 17 32.96 -24.57 -14.03
N ARG A 18 33.17 -23.41 -13.38
CA ARG A 18 33.11 -23.32 -11.92
C ARG A 18 31.70 -23.60 -11.39
N GLN A 19 30.68 -23.19 -12.13
CA GLN A 19 29.29 -23.38 -11.73
C GLN A 19 28.86 -24.84 -11.93
N ASN A 20 29.31 -25.47 -13.03
CA ASN A 20 29.09 -26.89 -13.25
C ASN A 20 29.78 -27.74 -12.17
N LEU A 21 31.02 -27.41 -11.81
CA LEU A 21 31.75 -28.11 -10.74
C LEU A 21 31.03 -28.06 -9.39
N VAL A 22 30.51 -26.88 -9.00
CA VAL A 22 29.75 -26.72 -7.74
C VAL A 22 28.46 -27.55 -7.74
N LEU A 23 27.80 -27.69 -8.90
CA LEU A 23 26.59 -28.49 -9.04
C LEU A 23 26.88 -29.98 -9.02
N ASP A 24 27.97 -30.40 -9.66
CA ASP A 24 28.46 -31.78 -9.69
C ASP A 24 28.93 -32.23 -8.28
N GLU A 25 29.67 -31.37 -7.56
CA GLU A 25 30.08 -31.63 -6.16
C GLU A 25 28.90 -31.75 -5.20
N ALA A 26 27.80 -31.04 -5.49
CA ALA A 26 26.56 -31.14 -4.71
C ALA A 26 25.76 -32.43 -4.99
N GLY A 27 26.19 -33.26 -5.95
CA GLY A 27 25.56 -34.53 -6.30
C GLY A 27 24.15 -34.37 -6.88
N ILE A 28 23.88 -33.24 -7.54
CA ILE A 28 22.55 -32.95 -8.08
C ILE A 28 22.46 -33.50 -9.51
N GLU A 29 21.78 -34.63 -9.67
CA GLU A 29 21.55 -35.27 -10.98
C GLU A 29 20.25 -34.77 -11.65
N ASP A 30 20.11 -35.01 -12.95
CA ASP A 30 18.96 -34.64 -13.80
C ASP A 30 18.59 -33.14 -13.78
N LEU A 31 19.57 -32.32 -14.18
CA LEU A 31 19.51 -30.86 -14.16
C LEU A 31 18.87 -30.31 -15.44
N VAL A 32 17.84 -29.46 -15.31
CA VAL A 32 17.36 -28.62 -16.42
C VAL A 32 17.99 -27.23 -16.30
N ALA A 33 18.90 -26.90 -17.21
CA ALA A 33 19.67 -25.65 -17.16
C ALA A 33 18.99 -24.52 -17.96
N PHE A 34 18.85 -23.36 -17.31
CA PHE A 34 18.37 -22.12 -17.89
C PHE A 34 19.50 -21.08 -17.85
N GLU A 35 20.12 -20.85 -19.01
CA GLU A 35 21.33 -20.02 -19.12
C GLU A 35 21.03 -18.69 -19.80
N GLU A 36 21.26 -17.58 -19.10
CA GLU A 36 21.15 -16.23 -19.67
C GLU A 36 22.23 -15.92 -20.71
N ALA A 37 21.91 -15.05 -21.66
CA ALA A 37 22.87 -14.54 -22.62
C ALA A 37 24.08 -13.85 -21.92
N PRO A 38 25.30 -13.96 -22.48
CA PRO A 38 26.46 -13.24 -21.96
C PRO A 38 26.20 -11.74 -21.90
N GLY A 39 26.61 -11.10 -20.79
CA GLY A 39 26.40 -9.67 -20.58
C GLY A 39 25.05 -9.27 -19.99
N THR A 40 24.12 -10.21 -19.76
CA THR A 40 22.87 -9.93 -19.02
C THR A 40 23.18 -9.36 -17.65
N SER A 41 22.82 -8.10 -17.44
CA SER A 41 23.20 -7.32 -16.25
C SER A 41 22.57 -7.86 -14.97
N SER A 42 23.38 -7.96 -13.91
CA SER A 42 22.90 -8.24 -12.56
C SER A 42 22.02 -7.12 -11.99
N ARG A 43 21.97 -5.96 -12.65
CA ARG A 43 21.11 -4.82 -12.28
C ARG A 43 19.66 -5.01 -12.72
N LEU A 44 19.41 -5.88 -13.70
CA LEU A 44 18.05 -6.21 -14.11
C LEU A 44 17.41 -7.06 -13.02
N HIS A 45 16.16 -6.73 -12.65
CA HIS A 45 15.40 -7.51 -11.69
C HIS A 45 15.25 -8.95 -12.20
N PRO A 46 15.39 -10.02 -11.37
CA PRO A 46 15.33 -11.41 -11.83
C PRO A 46 14.08 -11.72 -12.67
N LEU A 47 12.91 -11.24 -12.27
CA LEU A 47 11.66 -11.44 -13.02
C LEU A 47 11.66 -10.77 -14.40
N GLN A 48 12.54 -9.81 -14.66
CA GLN A 48 12.69 -9.14 -15.96
C GLN A 48 13.66 -9.87 -16.90
N ARG A 49 14.32 -10.93 -16.42
CA ARG A 49 15.32 -11.67 -17.20
C ARG A 49 14.65 -12.82 -17.96
N PRO A 50 14.92 -12.97 -19.27
CA PRO A 50 14.20 -13.93 -20.11
C PRO A 50 14.28 -15.37 -19.62
N LYS A 51 15.48 -15.86 -19.27
CA LYS A 51 15.69 -17.27 -18.89
C LYS A 51 15.28 -17.55 -17.46
N PHE A 52 15.40 -16.56 -16.58
CA PHE A 52 14.83 -16.68 -15.24
C PHE A 52 13.30 -16.79 -15.28
N ARG A 53 12.64 -16.02 -16.15
CA ARG A 53 11.19 -16.10 -16.36
C ARG A 53 10.79 -17.43 -16.99
N GLU A 54 11.56 -17.92 -17.96
CA GLU A 54 11.36 -19.23 -18.57
C GLU A 54 11.43 -20.36 -17.53
N LEU A 55 12.42 -20.29 -16.62
CA LEU A 55 12.53 -21.24 -15.50
C LEU A 55 11.28 -21.22 -14.61
N LEU A 56 10.79 -20.04 -14.24
CA LEU A 56 9.59 -19.91 -13.40
C LEU A 56 8.34 -20.46 -14.09
N ASN A 57 8.20 -20.27 -15.41
CA ASN A 57 7.10 -20.84 -16.17
C ASN A 57 7.21 -22.36 -16.32
N TYR A 58 8.43 -22.90 -16.34
CA TYR A 58 8.68 -24.34 -16.41
C TYR A 58 8.45 -25.03 -15.06
N ALA A 59 8.78 -24.36 -13.96
CA ALA A 59 8.75 -24.91 -12.61
C ALA A 59 7.35 -25.35 -12.19
N ARG A 60 7.26 -26.57 -11.67
CA ARG A 60 6.03 -27.13 -11.10
C ARG A 60 6.14 -27.24 -9.58
N PRO A 61 4.99 -27.32 -8.86
CA PRO A 61 5.01 -27.58 -7.43
C PRO A 61 5.80 -28.85 -7.09
N GLY A 62 6.81 -28.70 -6.23
CA GLY A 62 7.73 -29.78 -5.84
C GLY A 62 9.07 -29.77 -6.57
N ASP A 63 9.28 -28.91 -7.56
CA ASP A 63 10.60 -28.74 -8.18
C ASP A 63 11.53 -27.90 -7.28
N THR A 64 12.83 -28.17 -7.38
CA THR A 64 13.87 -27.46 -6.61
C THR A 64 14.71 -26.62 -7.55
N VAL A 65 14.79 -25.31 -7.28
CA VAL A 65 15.58 -24.35 -8.07
C VAL A 65 16.92 -24.12 -7.40
N HIS A 66 17.99 -24.55 -8.08
CA HIS A 66 19.37 -24.39 -7.69
C HIS A 66 19.97 -23.16 -8.37
N ILE A 67 20.65 -22.35 -7.57
CA ILE A 67 21.28 -21.10 -8.03
C ILE A 67 22.72 -21.13 -7.53
N SER A 68 23.65 -21.17 -8.48
CA SER A 68 25.08 -21.39 -8.20
C SER A 68 25.68 -20.36 -7.25
N GLU A 69 25.33 -19.07 -7.41
CA GLU A 69 25.75 -18.01 -6.50
C GLU A 69 24.65 -16.95 -6.36
N MET A 70 24.37 -16.50 -5.14
CA MET A 70 23.29 -15.54 -4.87
C MET A 70 23.54 -14.16 -5.54
N PHE A 71 24.80 -13.81 -5.81
CA PHE A 71 25.18 -12.64 -6.62
C PHE A 71 24.76 -12.72 -8.09
N ARG A 72 24.31 -13.89 -8.56
CA ARG A 72 23.72 -14.05 -9.89
C ARG A 72 22.30 -13.56 -9.95
N LEU A 73 21.57 -13.57 -8.83
CA LEU A 73 20.24 -12.98 -8.71
C LEU A 73 20.30 -11.50 -8.35
N VAL A 74 21.09 -11.13 -7.33
CA VAL A 74 21.08 -9.76 -6.80
C VAL A 74 22.48 -9.22 -6.51
N ARG A 75 22.73 -7.93 -6.78
CA ARG A 75 23.97 -7.22 -6.41
C ARG A 75 23.85 -6.64 -5.00
N GLY A 76 24.85 -6.88 -4.13
CA GLY A 76 24.92 -6.28 -2.79
C GLY A 76 25.94 -6.99 -1.90
N THR A 77 26.20 -6.49 -0.68
CA THR A 77 26.89 -7.26 0.37
C THR A 77 25.96 -8.36 0.91
N GLY A 78 26.45 -9.39 1.60
CA GLY A 78 25.64 -10.56 1.98
C GLY A 78 24.29 -10.26 2.64
N VAL A 79 24.18 -9.18 3.41
CA VAL A 79 22.92 -8.71 4.02
C VAL A 79 21.96 -8.12 2.97
N GLN A 80 22.46 -7.30 2.03
CA GLN A 80 21.67 -6.74 0.93
C GLN A 80 21.18 -7.85 -0.02
N THR A 81 22.00 -8.88 -0.24
CA THR A 81 21.63 -10.02 -1.08
C THR A 81 20.52 -10.86 -0.44
N LEU A 82 20.57 -11.10 0.88
CA LEU A 82 19.50 -11.81 1.60
C LEU A 82 18.20 -11.01 1.65
N ALA A 83 18.29 -9.70 1.87
CA ALA A 83 17.12 -8.81 1.84
C ALA A 83 16.41 -8.88 0.48
N ALA A 84 17.18 -8.83 -0.61
CA ALA A 84 16.62 -8.86 -1.95
C ALA A 84 16.14 -10.25 -2.41
N ALA A 85 16.72 -11.34 -1.89
CA ALA A 85 16.13 -12.67 -2.04
C ALA A 85 14.75 -12.75 -1.36
N GLY A 86 14.62 -12.14 -0.17
CA GLY A 86 13.33 -12.00 0.52
C GLY A 86 12.33 -11.13 -0.26
N GLU A 87 12.78 -10.06 -0.91
CA GLU A 87 11.94 -9.24 -1.80
C GLU A 87 11.45 -10.04 -3.01
N LEU A 88 12.35 -10.76 -3.69
CA LEU A 88 12.00 -11.64 -4.80
C LEU A 88 10.95 -12.69 -4.41
N GLN A 89 11.11 -13.31 -3.23
CA GLN A 89 10.15 -14.28 -2.74
C GLN A 89 8.78 -13.65 -2.45
N ARG A 90 8.75 -12.44 -1.86
CA ARG A 90 7.51 -11.69 -1.64
C ARG A 90 6.83 -11.31 -2.95
N ASP A 91 7.60 -10.89 -3.94
CA ASP A 91 7.06 -10.52 -5.24
C ASP A 91 6.52 -11.72 -6.00
N LEU A 92 7.18 -12.88 -5.93
CA LEU A 92 6.65 -14.13 -6.48
C LEU A 92 5.35 -14.56 -5.79
N GLN A 93 5.27 -14.46 -4.46
CA GLN A 93 4.04 -14.76 -3.72
C GLN A 93 2.90 -13.82 -4.12
N ARG A 94 3.19 -12.53 -4.34
CA ARG A 94 2.20 -11.55 -4.81
C ARG A 94 1.71 -11.88 -6.20
N GLU A 95 2.61 -12.16 -7.14
CA GLU A 95 2.26 -12.51 -8.52
C GLU A 95 1.32 -13.72 -8.54
N LEU A 96 1.66 -14.79 -7.82
CA LEU A 96 0.81 -15.98 -7.68
C LEU A 96 -0.55 -15.69 -7.03
N THR A 97 -0.57 -14.78 -6.04
CA THR A 97 -1.82 -14.35 -5.40
C THR A 97 -2.71 -13.60 -6.40
N TYR A 98 -2.13 -12.68 -7.17
CA TYR A 98 -2.86 -11.93 -8.18
C TYR A 98 -3.36 -12.83 -9.31
N ASP A 99 -2.60 -13.84 -9.73
CA ASP A 99 -3.05 -14.84 -10.69
C ASP A 99 -4.26 -15.62 -10.16
N GLY A 100 -4.21 -16.02 -8.89
CA GLY A 100 -5.33 -16.66 -8.21
C GLY A 100 -6.57 -15.76 -8.12
N LEU A 101 -6.38 -14.48 -7.78
CA LEU A 101 -7.46 -13.49 -7.73
C LEU A 101 -8.07 -13.24 -9.12
N ARG A 102 -7.26 -13.07 -10.16
CA ARG A 102 -7.73 -12.92 -11.55
C ARG A 102 -8.53 -14.15 -12.00
N ALA A 103 -8.06 -15.35 -11.67
CA ALA A 103 -8.78 -16.59 -11.97
C ALA A 103 -10.10 -16.71 -11.19
N ALA A 104 -10.16 -16.21 -9.94
CA ALA A 104 -11.39 -16.16 -9.15
C ALA A 104 -12.38 -15.12 -9.68
N GLU A 105 -11.90 -13.94 -10.07
CA GLU A 105 -12.69 -12.88 -10.71
C GLU A 105 -13.28 -13.34 -12.05
N ALA A 106 -12.49 -14.04 -12.88
CA ALA A 106 -12.97 -14.64 -14.13
C ALA A 106 -14.09 -15.68 -13.92
N LYS A 107 -14.16 -16.29 -12.72
CA LYS A 107 -15.26 -17.18 -12.30
C LYS A 107 -16.44 -16.42 -11.65
N GLY A 108 -16.41 -15.09 -11.65
CA GLY A 108 -17.44 -14.24 -11.06
C GLY A 108 -17.36 -14.10 -9.54
N SER A 109 -16.26 -14.56 -8.91
CA SER A 109 -16.08 -14.36 -7.46
C SER A 109 -15.65 -12.92 -7.19
N LYS A 110 -16.47 -12.18 -6.44
CA LYS A 110 -16.13 -10.83 -5.99
C LYS A 110 -15.43 -10.88 -4.64
N GLY A 111 -14.18 -10.41 -4.60
CA GLY A 111 -13.43 -10.25 -3.35
C GLY A 111 -13.97 -9.12 -2.46
N GLY A 112 -13.43 -9.02 -1.24
CA GLY A 112 -13.72 -7.92 -0.30
C GLY A 112 -14.74 -8.24 0.79
N ARG A 113 -14.97 -7.27 1.68
CA ARG A 113 -15.90 -7.39 2.80
C ARG A 113 -17.33 -7.41 2.28
N ARG A 114 -18.12 -8.41 2.70
CA ARG A 114 -19.54 -8.48 2.37
C ARG A 114 -20.26 -7.20 2.84
N PRO A 115 -21.13 -6.61 1.99
CA PRO A 115 -21.93 -5.46 2.39
C PRO A 115 -22.72 -5.73 3.67
N ALA A 116 -22.73 -4.76 4.59
CA ALA A 116 -23.45 -4.88 5.86
C ALA A 116 -24.98 -4.94 5.66
N VAL A 117 -25.47 -4.36 4.56
CA VAL A 117 -26.85 -4.51 4.08
C VAL A 117 -26.82 -5.50 2.92
N SER A 118 -27.46 -6.66 3.09
CA SER A 118 -27.58 -7.67 2.05
C SER A 118 -28.36 -7.14 0.84
N ALA A 119 -28.08 -7.64 -0.36
CA ALA A 119 -28.77 -7.21 -1.60
C ALA A 119 -30.31 -7.22 -1.50
N ALA A 120 -30.90 -8.23 -0.85
CA ALA A 120 -32.35 -8.29 -0.61
C ALA A 120 -32.85 -7.09 0.21
N LYS A 121 -32.23 -6.84 1.36
CA LYS A 121 -32.54 -5.69 2.23
C LYS A 121 -32.21 -4.34 1.58
N THR A 122 -31.26 -4.28 0.66
CA THR A 122 -30.89 -3.03 -0.02
C THR A 122 -32.05 -2.49 -0.84
N ALA A 123 -32.83 -3.36 -1.50
CA ALA A 123 -34.01 -2.94 -2.25
C ALA A 123 -35.06 -2.32 -1.33
N ASP A 124 -35.36 -2.98 -0.20
CA ASP A 124 -36.31 -2.49 0.80
C ASP A 124 -35.87 -1.15 1.40
N VAL A 125 -34.59 -1.03 1.76
CA VAL A 125 -34.00 0.21 2.30
C VAL A 125 -34.10 1.35 1.29
N ARG A 126 -33.85 1.08 0.00
CA ARG A 126 -33.93 2.07 -1.07
C ARG A 126 -35.36 2.52 -1.33
N ALA A 127 -36.32 1.59 -1.39
CA ALA A 127 -37.74 1.90 -1.55
C ALA A 127 -38.24 2.77 -0.38
N ALA A 128 -37.98 2.34 0.85
CA ALA A 128 -38.36 3.08 2.05
C ALA A 128 -37.71 4.47 2.14
N TYR A 129 -36.47 4.62 1.64
CA TYR A 129 -35.81 5.93 1.54
C TYR A 129 -36.51 6.85 0.54
N LEU A 130 -36.92 6.34 -0.63
CA LEU A 130 -37.67 7.10 -1.63
C LEU A 130 -39.08 7.50 -1.13
N GLU A 131 -39.66 6.72 -0.23
CA GLU A 131 -40.90 7.07 0.49
C GLU A 131 -40.70 8.12 1.60
N GLY A 132 -39.48 8.64 1.77
CA GLY A 132 -39.17 9.72 2.71
C GLY A 132 -38.74 9.25 4.11
N ARG A 133 -38.47 7.95 4.31
CA ARG A 133 -37.96 7.46 5.59
C ARG A 133 -36.54 7.98 5.83
N THR A 134 -36.27 8.40 7.06
CA THR A 134 -34.95 8.93 7.43
C THR A 134 -33.91 7.81 7.53
N ILE A 135 -32.65 8.13 7.18
CA ILE A 135 -31.49 7.23 7.33
C ILE A 135 -31.37 6.67 8.76
N ALA A 136 -31.71 7.48 9.76
CA ALA A 136 -31.65 7.08 11.17
C ALA A 136 -32.76 6.08 11.56
N ALA A 137 -33.94 6.16 10.93
CA ALA A 137 -35.00 5.18 11.13
C ALA A 137 -34.63 3.86 10.46
N LEU A 138 -34.19 3.90 9.20
CA LEU A 138 -33.74 2.73 8.45
C LEU A 138 -32.59 1.99 9.14
N ALA A 139 -31.63 2.72 9.72
CA ALA A 139 -30.53 2.11 10.47
C ALA A 139 -31.02 1.30 11.69
N ARG A 140 -32.01 1.83 12.43
CA ARG A 140 -32.60 1.16 13.58
C ARG A 140 -33.42 -0.06 13.17
N ASP A 141 -34.27 0.09 12.17
CA ASP A 141 -35.18 -0.96 11.70
C ASP A 141 -34.42 -2.17 11.14
N HIS A 142 -33.30 -1.92 10.46
CA HIS A 142 -32.47 -2.96 9.87
C HIS A 142 -31.32 -3.44 10.77
N GLY A 143 -31.14 -2.84 11.96
CA GLY A 143 -30.09 -3.22 12.91
C GLY A 143 -28.66 -2.97 12.40
N VAL A 144 -28.47 -1.95 11.55
CA VAL A 144 -27.17 -1.63 10.93
C VAL A 144 -26.76 -0.18 11.22
N SER A 145 -25.49 0.16 10.98
CA SER A 145 -25.02 1.53 11.19
C SER A 145 -25.64 2.50 10.17
N ARG A 146 -25.74 3.79 10.52
CA ARG A 146 -26.13 4.85 9.58
C ARG A 146 -25.23 4.90 8.36
N GLY A 147 -23.94 4.61 8.53
CA GLY A 147 -22.97 4.52 7.44
C GLY A 147 -23.31 3.40 6.45
N ALA A 148 -23.75 2.23 6.94
CA ALA A 148 -24.19 1.13 6.08
C ALA A 148 -25.43 1.50 5.25
N ILE A 149 -26.39 2.21 5.85
CA ILE A 149 -27.56 2.74 5.11
C ILE A 149 -27.13 3.78 4.09
N ARG A 150 -26.27 4.75 4.46
CA ARG A 150 -25.73 5.74 3.51
C ARG A 150 -25.01 5.09 2.33
N THR A 151 -24.25 4.02 2.55
CA THR A 151 -23.62 3.25 1.47
C THR A 151 -24.67 2.55 0.60
N ALA A 152 -25.76 2.04 1.17
CA ALA A 152 -26.82 1.35 0.44
C ALA A 152 -27.67 2.28 -0.45
N VAL A 153 -27.83 3.54 -0.05
CA VAL A 153 -28.60 4.58 -0.78
C VAL A 153 -27.71 5.65 -1.38
N ALA A 154 -26.41 5.39 -1.55
CA ALA A 154 -25.39 6.38 -1.94
C ALA A 154 -25.75 7.15 -3.21
N ASP A 155 -26.37 6.47 -4.17
CA ASP A 155 -26.82 6.99 -5.46
C ASP A 155 -28.17 7.72 -5.41
N LEU A 156 -28.90 7.61 -4.30
CA LEU A 156 -30.18 8.30 -4.06
C LEU A 156 -30.03 9.50 -3.13
N LEU A 157 -28.88 9.63 -2.44
CA LEU A 157 -28.60 10.79 -1.64
C LEU A 157 -28.55 12.02 -2.57
N PRO A 158 -29.27 13.11 -2.25
CA PRO A 158 -29.08 14.35 -2.98
C PRO A 158 -27.61 14.72 -2.88
N ASP A 159 -26.96 15.03 -4.01
CA ASP A 159 -25.66 15.68 -4.00
C ASP A 159 -25.78 16.85 -3.02
N HIS A 160 -24.99 16.87 -1.96
CA HIS A 160 -24.97 17.99 -1.02
C HIS A 160 -24.24 19.20 -1.67
N ALA A 161 -24.49 19.44 -2.95
CA ALA A 161 -24.12 20.62 -3.71
C ALA A 161 -25.31 21.61 -3.70
N ALA A 162 -25.76 21.96 -2.49
CA ALA A 162 -26.53 23.16 -2.19
C ALA A 162 -26.65 23.25 -0.66
N ILE A 163 -25.52 23.41 0.02
CA ILE A 163 -25.53 24.25 1.21
C ILE A 163 -25.99 25.61 0.67
N ASN A 164 -27.14 26.11 1.12
CA ASN A 164 -27.58 27.47 0.78
C ASN A 164 -26.40 28.42 1.01
N GLU A 165 -25.91 29.07 -0.04
CA GLU A 165 -24.71 29.91 -0.01
C GLU A 165 -24.84 31.15 0.91
N ASP A 166 -26.01 31.37 1.53
CA ASP A 166 -26.31 32.54 2.37
C ASP A 166 -26.67 32.22 3.84
N SER A 167 -26.20 31.10 4.38
CA SER A 167 -26.12 30.94 5.85
C SER A 167 -24.82 30.27 6.24
N PRO A 168 -23.91 30.94 6.96
CA PRO A 168 -22.68 30.31 7.38
C PRO A 168 -23.04 29.13 8.27
N ALA A 169 -22.74 27.92 7.77
CA ALA A 169 -22.76 26.73 8.59
C ALA A 169 -21.92 27.04 9.83
N PRO A 170 -22.38 26.71 11.06
CA PRO A 170 -21.55 26.92 12.24
C PRO A 170 -20.25 26.13 12.01
N GLU A 171 -19.14 26.83 11.88
CA GLU A 171 -17.83 26.22 11.74
C GLU A 171 -17.51 25.51 13.06
N LEU A 172 -17.96 24.26 13.18
CA LEU A 172 -17.75 23.48 14.37
C LEU A 172 -16.24 23.23 14.54
N PRO A 173 -15.67 23.45 15.73
CA PRO A 173 -14.26 23.20 15.97
C PRO A 173 -13.90 21.75 15.65
N VAL A 174 -12.81 21.57 14.90
CA VAL A 174 -12.21 20.26 14.61
C VAL A 174 -10.92 20.16 15.42
N THR A 175 -10.60 18.96 15.90
CA THR A 175 -9.35 18.69 16.62
C THR A 175 -8.32 18.05 15.69
N LEU A 176 -7.13 18.63 15.60
CA LEU A 176 -5.99 18.11 14.85
C LEU A 176 -4.78 17.89 15.77
N ASP A 177 -4.06 16.79 15.55
CA ASP A 177 -2.81 16.47 16.24
C ASP A 177 -1.63 16.77 15.30
N MET A 178 -0.70 17.63 15.72
CA MET A 178 0.50 17.96 14.96
C MET A 178 1.79 17.58 15.72
N PRO A 179 2.86 17.13 15.03
CA PRO A 179 4.14 16.89 15.66
C PRO A 179 4.72 18.15 16.31
N GLY A 180 5.40 18.00 17.45
CA GLY A 180 5.97 19.13 18.20
C GLY A 180 6.92 20.00 17.37
N LYS A 181 7.71 19.41 16.47
CA LYS A 181 8.57 20.17 15.54
C LYS A 181 7.79 21.12 14.63
N VAL A 182 6.58 20.72 14.22
CA VAL A 182 5.70 21.55 13.39
C VAL A 182 5.08 22.67 14.24
N ALA A 183 4.66 22.35 15.46
CA ALA A 183 4.17 23.35 16.41
C ALA A 183 5.25 24.39 16.76
N ASP A 184 6.48 23.96 17.04
CA ASP A 184 7.62 24.85 17.32
C ASP A 184 7.95 25.73 16.11
N PHE A 185 7.93 25.15 14.90
CA PHE A 185 8.13 25.89 13.66
C PHE A 185 7.05 26.96 13.44
N LEU A 186 5.77 26.63 13.68
CA LEU A 186 4.66 27.56 13.52
C LEU A 186 4.71 28.70 14.54
N ARG A 187 5.03 28.40 15.81
CA ARG A 187 5.18 29.43 16.86
C ARG A 187 6.31 30.44 16.60
N ALA A 188 7.29 30.07 15.77
CA ALA A 188 8.38 30.96 15.37
C ALA A 188 8.01 31.91 14.21
N ARG A 189 6.77 31.85 13.68
CA ARG A 189 6.30 32.69 12.58
C ARG A 189 5.31 33.73 13.06
N GLU A 190 5.14 34.77 12.24
CA GLU A 190 4.01 35.68 12.36
C GLU A 190 2.73 34.96 11.88
N LEU A 191 1.83 34.75 12.83
CA LEU A 191 0.53 34.10 12.65
C LEU A 191 -0.60 35.10 12.91
N ASP A 192 -1.76 34.82 12.36
CA ASP A 192 -2.94 35.61 12.69
C ASP A 192 -3.37 35.35 14.14
N PRO A 193 -4.02 36.30 14.84
CA PRO A 193 -4.34 36.16 16.27
C PRO A 193 -5.13 34.89 16.61
N ALA A 194 -6.02 34.45 15.71
CA ALA A 194 -6.80 33.23 15.88
C ALA A 194 -5.95 31.94 15.73
N GLU A 195 -4.93 31.97 14.88
CA GLU A 195 -3.98 30.87 14.70
C GLU A 195 -3.05 30.76 15.91
N GLN A 196 -2.58 31.90 16.41
CA GLN A 196 -1.73 31.97 17.61
C GLN A 196 -2.50 31.48 18.85
N GLU A 197 -3.72 31.98 19.08
CA GLU A 197 -4.58 31.54 20.18
C GLU A 197 -4.86 30.03 20.11
N ALA A 198 -5.09 29.48 18.92
CA ALA A 198 -5.30 28.05 18.75
C ALA A 198 -4.07 27.21 19.12
N LEU A 199 -2.86 27.67 18.81
CA LEU A 199 -1.62 27.01 19.22
C LEU A 199 -1.33 27.15 20.73
N ASP A 200 -1.74 28.26 21.33
CA ASP A 200 -1.55 28.55 22.76
C ASP A 200 -2.53 27.75 23.63
N GLN A 201 -3.77 27.59 23.18
CA GLN A 201 -4.79 26.72 23.82
C GLN A 201 -4.58 25.23 23.51
N GLY A 202 -3.60 24.88 22.68
CA GLY A 202 -3.30 23.52 22.29
C GLY A 202 -2.82 22.65 23.45
N VAL A 203 -3.32 21.42 23.54
CA VAL A 203 -2.94 20.47 24.59
C VAL A 203 -1.71 19.67 24.15
N THR A 204 -0.62 19.78 24.91
CA THR A 204 0.60 19.02 24.66
C THR A 204 0.50 17.59 25.22
N VAL A 205 0.68 16.59 24.37
CA VAL A 205 0.73 15.18 24.74
C VAL A 205 2.16 14.67 24.55
N ARG A 206 2.82 14.26 25.64
CA ARG A 206 4.20 13.72 25.57
C ARG A 206 4.22 12.35 24.89
N ARG A 207 5.14 12.16 23.94
CA ARG A 207 5.40 10.87 23.29
C ARG A 207 6.91 10.65 23.13
N GLY A 208 7.49 9.78 23.96
CA GLY A 208 8.92 9.46 23.92
C GLY A 208 9.81 10.69 24.15
N GLN A 209 10.79 10.90 23.27
CA GLN A 209 11.69 12.08 23.30
C GLN A 209 11.05 13.36 22.69
N GLY A 210 9.79 13.32 22.27
CA GLY A 210 9.09 14.45 21.65
C GLY A 210 7.68 14.65 22.21
N TYR A 211 6.93 15.53 21.55
CA TYR A 211 5.55 15.82 21.90
C TYR A 211 4.66 15.95 20.67
N THR A 212 3.35 15.77 20.87
CA THR A 212 2.30 16.07 19.90
C THR A 212 1.47 17.21 20.46
N LEU A 213 1.22 18.25 19.68
CA LEU A 213 0.30 19.33 20.06
C LEU A 213 -1.08 19.02 19.49
N ARG A 214 -2.09 18.95 20.35
CA ARG A 214 -3.50 18.78 19.98
C ARG A 214 -4.18 20.14 19.95
N VAL A 215 -4.64 20.57 18.79
CA VAL A 215 -5.27 21.89 18.59
C VAL A 215 -6.72 21.69 18.20
N SER A 216 -7.64 22.37 18.90
CA SER A 216 -9.07 22.35 18.58
C SER A 216 -9.52 23.74 18.16
N ALA A 217 -9.80 23.92 16.88
CA ALA A 217 -10.13 25.21 16.27
C ALA A 217 -11.06 25.02 15.07
N VAL A 218 -11.65 26.10 14.58
CA VAL A 218 -12.48 26.08 13.37
C VAL A 218 -11.66 25.69 12.14
N PRO A 219 -12.24 25.05 11.11
CA PRO A 219 -11.51 24.59 9.93
C PRO A 219 -10.69 25.68 9.23
N ALA A 220 -11.16 26.93 9.21
CA ALA A 220 -10.44 28.05 8.62
C ALA A 220 -9.06 28.29 9.28
N VAL A 221 -8.99 28.18 10.61
CA VAL A 221 -7.73 28.35 11.38
C VAL A 221 -6.76 27.21 11.08
N HIS A 222 -7.24 25.98 10.95
CA HIS A 222 -6.39 24.83 10.61
C HIS A 222 -5.81 24.95 9.20
N LEU A 223 -6.61 25.40 8.23
CA LEU A 223 -6.14 25.62 6.86
C LEU A 223 -5.10 26.75 6.80
N GLY A 224 -5.28 27.81 7.59
CA GLY A 224 -4.30 28.88 7.75
C GLY A 224 -2.96 28.34 8.28
N LEU A 225 -2.98 27.61 9.41
CA LEU A 225 -1.78 26.97 9.97
C LEU A 225 -1.08 26.05 8.95
N LEU A 226 -1.83 25.24 8.18
CA LEU A 226 -1.27 24.39 7.14
C LEU A 226 -0.62 25.18 5.99
N ALA A 227 -1.22 26.30 5.57
CA ALA A 227 -0.63 27.16 4.56
C ALA A 227 0.73 27.73 5.01
N ARG A 228 0.87 28.05 6.31
CA ARG A 228 2.14 28.51 6.90
C ARG A 228 3.22 27.42 6.99
N CYS A 229 2.83 26.15 6.89
CA CYS A 229 3.75 24.99 6.88
C CYS A 229 4.35 24.68 5.50
N GLN A 230 3.81 25.21 4.39
CA GLN A 230 4.29 24.92 3.02
C GLN A 230 5.81 25.12 2.78
N PRO A 231 6.56 25.96 3.50
CA PRO A 231 8.02 26.04 3.36
C PRO A 231 8.80 24.79 3.84
N LEU A 232 8.17 23.82 4.51
CA LEU A 232 8.84 22.61 5.01
C LEU A 232 9.09 21.55 3.92
N ASP A 233 8.46 21.66 2.75
CA ASP A 233 8.62 20.71 1.64
C ASP A 233 9.91 20.95 0.79
N GLY A 234 10.72 21.94 1.15
CA GLY A 234 11.90 22.39 0.39
C GLY A 234 13.27 21.88 0.87
N GLY A 235 13.35 20.76 1.59
CA GLY A 235 14.62 20.21 2.07
C GLY A 235 15.42 19.44 1.02
N HIS A 236 16.14 20.14 0.14
CA HIS A 236 17.41 19.67 -0.43
C HIS A 236 18.55 20.47 0.21
N GLY A 237 19.45 19.76 0.88
CA GLY A 237 20.64 20.29 1.55
C GLY A 237 21.23 19.25 2.47
#